data_AF-A0A9N9NNS7-F1
#
_entry.id   AF-A0A9N9NNS7-F1
#
_cell.length_a   1.000
_cell.length_b   1.000
_cell.length_c   1.000
_cell.angle_alpha   90.00
_cell.angle_beta   90.00
_cell.angle_gamma   90.00
#
_symmetry.space_group_name_H-M   'P 1'
#
loop_
_entity.id
_entity.type
_entity.pdbx_description
1 polymer ?
#
loop_
_entity_poly.entity_id
_entity_poly.type
_entity_poly.pdbx_seq_one_letter_code
_entity_poly.pdbx_strand_id
1 'polypeptide(L)'
;MAERELLVNNYSQQVERLLKQLNIKEFDYSKCEHRNPIAHGGFSFVYSIIYQGKQYALKFLNNNMSYDDKSFRLLRHELDRLQTENITFIKHELFIDQFGLNKGINLINQDEILETEAVLGNNGILKKEKISQPIPIIYLPKNNMKEAEHNNVTEVEHDNVIEKERDNWIETEHNNVQIHIPILTLHYQCDASTEFVQNIRDMLDISDTAKKTLMLKEKFNHYGNYVVTSAIIGGVITIKNWSKIDDICKLRLKAYLQWSIDYAKGIRLKNFEDAPIDDLNIVINSKNVHNAEELYKWIKDLHNYKYLEIISFEKFTPTYQLLPEDLIQKISGYFDIKLIDGSYPVQASNFRFHDKKSLLEWITSPELPLKLYICDLIQDNSLQYGIILQQNGIILKEKDGLELDKIPFTEHSSMLNIPLEDFKNSKKQFSNAIYCQIIFHTVKISFDLSDIVYLQDFLNTINSKPQGHEPPKNFCKLFGEDYGQLLPRTFTLGGILSKKYISNNHPLDFPTQRLDLKYNDPKAHQKIEQLLETWNNEFKDVNTLYFLNNDGDVIYRNNISDWMKTLADNSKYWNIISSEDWVQIYEALEKKEKYTGTARTGPNSAIH
;
A
#
# COMPACT_ATOMS: atom_id res chain seq x y z
N MET A 1 -26.10 -47.25 -36.75
CA MET A 1 -27.05 -46.11 -36.60
C MET A 1 -27.26 -45.76 -35.14
N ALA A 2 -27.60 -46.72 -34.27
CA ALA A 2 -27.86 -46.46 -32.83
C ALA A 2 -26.72 -45.74 -32.07
N GLU A 3 -25.45 -46.11 -32.30
CA GLU A 3 -24.31 -45.42 -31.65
C GLU A 3 -24.18 -43.96 -32.08
N ARG A 4 -24.50 -43.65 -33.34
CA ARG A 4 -24.45 -42.28 -33.87
C ARG A 4 -25.55 -41.42 -33.28
N GLU A 5 -26.76 -41.96 -33.11
CA GLU A 5 -27.87 -41.28 -32.44
C GLU A 5 -27.59 -41.02 -30.96
N LEU A 6 -26.98 -42.00 -30.26
CA LEU A 6 -26.56 -41.85 -28.87
C LEU A 6 -25.53 -40.73 -28.70
N LEU A 7 -24.55 -40.66 -29.60
CA LEU A 7 -23.51 -39.63 -29.60
C LEU A 7 -24.10 -38.23 -29.82
N VAL A 8 -24.97 -38.08 -30.83
CA VAL A 8 -25.65 -36.81 -31.15
C VAL A 8 -26.49 -36.33 -29.98
N ASN A 9 -27.25 -37.22 -29.33
CA ASN A 9 -28.06 -36.88 -28.17
C ASN A 9 -27.22 -36.42 -26.97
N ASN A 10 -26.08 -37.07 -26.72
CA ASN A 10 -25.18 -36.69 -25.63
C ASN A 10 -24.58 -35.28 -25.87
N TYR A 11 -24.11 -35.00 -27.09
CA TYR A 11 -23.57 -33.68 -27.42
C TYR A 11 -24.65 -32.59 -27.41
N SER A 12 -25.85 -32.86 -27.90
CA SER A 12 -26.96 -31.90 -27.84
C SER A 12 -27.27 -31.50 -26.38
N GLN A 13 -27.27 -32.46 -25.45
CA GLN A 13 -27.46 -32.18 -24.02
C GLN A 13 -26.29 -31.37 -23.43
N GLN A 14 -25.04 -31.63 -23.85
CA GLN A 14 -23.88 -30.87 -23.40
C GLN A 14 -23.92 -29.42 -23.89
N VAL A 15 -24.30 -29.18 -25.14
CA VAL A 15 -24.50 -27.84 -25.70
C VAL A 15 -25.63 -27.13 -24.95
N GLU A 16 -26.76 -27.78 -24.73
CA GLU A 16 -27.88 -27.19 -23.99
C GLU A 16 -27.49 -26.80 -22.55
N ARG A 17 -26.75 -27.67 -21.84
CA ARG A 17 -26.22 -27.35 -20.50
C ARG A 17 -25.28 -26.15 -20.53
N LEU A 18 -24.38 -26.08 -21.52
CA LEU A 18 -23.46 -24.96 -21.69
C LEU A 18 -24.22 -23.65 -21.95
N LEU A 19 -25.19 -23.64 -22.87
CA LEU A 19 -26.00 -22.45 -23.16
C LEU A 19 -26.77 -21.97 -21.91
N LYS A 20 -27.34 -22.90 -21.13
CA LYS A 20 -27.99 -22.58 -19.84
C LYS A 20 -27.02 -22.01 -18.81
N GLN A 21 -25.82 -22.60 -18.66
CA GLN A 21 -24.76 -22.09 -17.77
C GLN A 21 -24.34 -20.67 -18.13
N LEU A 22 -24.29 -20.36 -19.43
CA LEU A 22 -23.94 -19.04 -19.94
C LEU A 22 -25.14 -18.06 -19.97
N ASN A 23 -26.33 -18.49 -19.51
CA ASN A 23 -27.58 -17.73 -19.56
C ASN A 23 -27.94 -17.21 -20.98
N ILE A 24 -27.58 -17.99 -22.01
CA ILE A 24 -27.87 -17.67 -23.40
C ILE A 24 -29.31 -18.08 -23.70
N LYS A 25 -30.16 -17.11 -24.05
CA LYS A 25 -31.56 -17.33 -24.38
C LYS A 25 -31.70 -17.86 -25.80
N GLU A 26 -32.72 -18.71 -26.02
CA GLU A 26 -33.11 -19.13 -27.36
C GLU A 26 -33.57 -17.92 -28.18
N PHE A 27 -33.14 -17.86 -29.43
CA PHE A 27 -33.46 -16.78 -30.35
C PHE A 27 -34.35 -17.34 -31.48
N ASP A 28 -35.53 -16.76 -31.64
CA ASP A 28 -36.51 -17.21 -32.63
C ASP A 28 -36.15 -16.67 -34.02
N TYR A 29 -35.41 -17.50 -34.77
CA TYR A 29 -34.94 -17.20 -36.12
C TYR A 29 -36.06 -16.97 -37.15
N SER A 30 -37.31 -17.35 -36.85
CA SER A 30 -38.45 -17.16 -37.75
C SER A 30 -38.84 -15.69 -37.90
N LYS A 31 -38.43 -14.84 -36.94
CA LYS A 31 -38.71 -13.40 -36.91
C LYS A 31 -37.62 -12.53 -37.56
N CYS A 32 -36.60 -13.16 -38.15
CA CYS A 32 -35.50 -12.45 -38.80
C CYS A 32 -35.76 -12.32 -40.29
N GLU A 33 -35.93 -11.10 -40.77
CA GLU A 33 -36.05 -10.80 -42.19
C GLU A 33 -34.70 -10.34 -42.77
N HIS A 34 -34.57 -10.40 -44.10
CA HIS A 34 -33.44 -9.79 -44.84
C HIS A 34 -32.04 -10.27 -44.42
N ARG A 35 -31.78 -11.58 -44.52
CA ARG A 35 -30.46 -12.15 -44.21
C ARG A 35 -29.45 -11.87 -45.32
N ASN A 36 -28.63 -10.85 -45.15
CA ASN A 36 -27.58 -10.49 -46.10
C ASN A 36 -26.22 -10.92 -45.55
N PRO A 37 -25.46 -11.82 -46.19
CA PRO A 37 -24.13 -12.18 -45.72
C PRO A 37 -23.21 -10.95 -45.75
N ILE A 38 -22.52 -10.66 -44.64
CA ILE A 38 -21.60 -9.52 -44.51
C ILE A 38 -20.16 -9.93 -44.22
N ALA A 39 -19.93 -11.12 -43.66
CA ALA A 39 -18.58 -11.65 -43.46
C ALA A 39 -18.55 -13.19 -43.42
N HIS A 40 -17.38 -13.76 -43.70
CA HIS A 40 -17.10 -15.19 -43.60
C HIS A 40 -15.78 -15.40 -42.86
N GLY A 41 -15.80 -16.28 -41.85
CA GLY A 41 -14.60 -16.78 -41.18
C GLY A 41 -14.52 -18.30 -41.34
N GLY A 42 -13.37 -18.90 -40.97
CA GLY A 42 -13.13 -20.33 -41.17
C GLY A 42 -14.20 -21.27 -40.56
N PHE A 43 -14.91 -20.82 -39.53
CA PHE A 43 -15.94 -21.62 -38.82
C PHE A 43 -17.28 -20.88 -38.64
N SER A 44 -17.46 -19.71 -39.26
CA SER A 44 -18.68 -18.93 -39.04
C SER A 44 -19.03 -18.03 -40.23
N PHE A 45 -20.32 -17.85 -40.46
CA PHE A 45 -20.88 -16.86 -41.37
C PHE A 45 -21.48 -15.72 -40.54
N VAL A 46 -21.26 -14.48 -40.91
CA VAL A 46 -21.95 -13.34 -40.31
C VAL A 46 -22.94 -12.80 -41.31
N TYR A 47 -24.21 -12.75 -40.94
CA TYR A 47 -25.29 -12.14 -41.70
C TYR A 47 -25.68 -10.82 -41.05
N SER A 48 -25.95 -9.79 -41.84
CA SER A 48 -26.81 -8.71 -41.39
C SER A 48 -28.27 -9.17 -41.45
N ILE A 49 -29.03 -8.94 -40.39
CA ILE A 49 -30.46 -9.26 -40.30
C ILE A 49 -31.22 -8.05 -39.77
N ILE A 50 -32.53 -7.97 -40.07
CA ILE A 50 -33.44 -7.04 -39.39
C ILE A 50 -34.30 -7.85 -38.42
N TYR A 51 -34.33 -7.45 -37.16
CA TYR A 51 -35.16 -8.04 -36.12
C TYR A 51 -35.85 -6.92 -35.33
N GLN A 52 -37.19 -6.94 -35.29
CA GLN A 52 -37.98 -5.89 -34.64
C GLN A 52 -37.62 -4.46 -35.10
N GLY A 53 -37.37 -4.28 -36.39
CA GLY A 53 -37.03 -2.97 -36.99
C GLY A 53 -35.60 -2.47 -36.72
N LYS A 54 -34.77 -3.24 -36.02
CA LYS A 54 -33.34 -2.92 -35.80
C LYS A 54 -32.45 -3.86 -36.59
N GLN A 55 -31.35 -3.33 -37.12
CA GLN A 55 -30.35 -4.11 -37.85
C GLN A 55 -29.36 -4.75 -36.87
N TYR A 56 -29.09 -6.04 -37.03
CA TYR A 56 -28.16 -6.81 -36.21
C TYR A 56 -27.16 -7.57 -37.08
N ALA A 57 -26.01 -7.91 -36.50
CA ALA A 57 -25.08 -8.89 -37.07
C ALA A 57 -25.32 -10.25 -36.40
N LEU A 58 -25.82 -11.21 -37.17
CA LEU A 58 -26.05 -12.58 -36.75
C LEU A 58 -24.85 -13.46 -37.13
N LYS A 59 -24.10 -13.92 -36.13
CA LYS A 59 -23.01 -14.87 -36.34
C LYS A 59 -23.52 -16.30 -36.27
N PHE A 60 -23.49 -16.98 -37.39
CA PHE A 60 -23.83 -18.39 -37.56
C PHE A 60 -22.57 -19.23 -37.48
N LEU A 61 -22.48 -20.15 -36.52
CA LEU A 61 -21.39 -21.12 -36.47
C LEU A 61 -21.68 -22.21 -37.50
N ASN A 62 -20.68 -22.62 -38.28
CA ASN A 62 -20.87 -23.56 -39.39
C ASN A 62 -21.47 -24.87 -38.86
N ASN A 63 -22.66 -25.23 -39.34
CA ASN A 63 -23.47 -26.38 -38.90
C ASN A 63 -22.81 -27.75 -39.13
N ASN A 64 -21.64 -27.78 -39.77
CA ASN A 64 -20.84 -29.00 -39.97
C ASN A 64 -19.86 -29.25 -38.82
N MET A 65 -20.18 -28.80 -37.60
CA MET A 65 -19.43 -29.27 -36.44
C MET A 65 -19.65 -30.78 -36.34
N SER A 66 -18.61 -31.55 -36.66
CA SER A 66 -18.54 -32.96 -36.33
C SER A 66 -18.94 -33.12 -34.86
N TYR A 67 -19.83 -34.05 -34.55
CA TYR A 67 -20.20 -34.36 -33.16
C TYR A 67 -19.05 -35.12 -32.47
N ASP A 68 -17.91 -34.46 -32.37
CA ASP A 68 -16.71 -34.95 -31.70
C ASP A 68 -16.24 -33.93 -30.66
N ASP A 69 -15.37 -34.41 -29.79
CA ASP A 69 -14.89 -33.66 -28.64
C ASP A 69 -14.04 -32.44 -29.05
N LYS A 70 -13.43 -32.46 -30.24
CA LYS A 70 -12.62 -31.35 -30.75
C LYS A 70 -13.52 -30.19 -31.21
N SER A 71 -14.57 -30.48 -31.97
CA SER A 71 -15.58 -29.51 -32.38
C SER A 71 -16.32 -28.90 -31.20
N PHE A 72 -16.66 -29.71 -30.19
CA PHE A 72 -17.29 -29.20 -28.96
C PHE A 72 -16.37 -28.26 -28.18
N ARG A 73 -15.07 -28.59 -28.04
CA ARG A 73 -14.08 -27.71 -27.41
C ARG A 73 -13.94 -26.38 -28.15
N LEU A 74 -13.98 -26.39 -29.48
CA LEU A 74 -13.94 -25.17 -30.30
C LEU A 74 -15.19 -24.31 -30.12
N LEU A 75 -16.39 -24.91 -30.10
CA LEU A 75 -17.64 -24.20 -29.80
C LEU A 75 -17.58 -23.55 -28.42
N ARG A 76 -17.16 -24.29 -27.40
CA ARG A 76 -17.05 -23.78 -26.03
C ARG A 76 -16.08 -22.60 -25.97
N HIS A 77 -14.89 -22.74 -26.56
CA HIS A 77 -13.92 -21.66 -26.63
C HIS A 77 -14.48 -20.40 -27.31
N GLU A 78 -15.24 -20.56 -28.39
CA GLU A 78 -15.85 -19.42 -29.09
C GLU A 78 -16.99 -18.77 -28.29
N LEU A 79 -17.80 -19.56 -27.58
CA LEU A 79 -18.83 -19.04 -26.66
C LEU A 79 -18.21 -18.32 -25.46
N ASP A 80 -17.16 -18.89 -24.86
CA ASP A 80 -16.41 -18.26 -23.77
C ASP A 80 -15.79 -16.94 -24.24
N ARG A 81 -15.29 -16.89 -25.48
CA ARG A 81 -14.76 -15.67 -26.11
C ARG A 81 -15.83 -14.61 -26.31
N LEU A 82 -16.99 -14.98 -26.89
CA LEU A 82 -18.12 -14.06 -27.09
C LEU A 82 -18.67 -13.53 -25.77
N GLN A 83 -18.75 -14.38 -24.75
CA GLN A 83 -19.17 -13.96 -23.42
C GLN A 83 -18.14 -13.00 -22.81
N THR A 84 -16.85 -13.28 -22.97
CA THR A 84 -15.77 -12.39 -22.51
C THR A 84 -15.81 -11.05 -23.23
N GLU A 85 -15.99 -11.03 -24.55
CA GLU A 85 -16.10 -9.81 -25.36
C GLU A 85 -17.33 -8.98 -24.96
N ASN A 86 -18.51 -9.59 -24.82
CA ASN A 86 -19.73 -8.90 -24.36
C ASN A 86 -19.60 -8.39 -22.92
N ILE A 87 -19.06 -9.20 -22.00
CA ILE A 87 -18.81 -8.78 -20.62
C ILE A 87 -17.79 -7.63 -20.61
N THR A 88 -16.77 -7.68 -21.47
CA THR A 88 -15.77 -6.61 -21.58
C THR A 88 -16.40 -5.33 -22.13
N PHE A 89 -17.26 -5.42 -23.15
CA PHE A 89 -17.98 -4.29 -23.71
C PHE A 89 -18.96 -3.66 -22.69
N ILE A 90 -19.77 -4.47 -22.01
CA ILE A 90 -20.68 -3.98 -20.96
C ILE A 90 -19.89 -3.36 -19.80
N LYS A 91 -18.78 -3.99 -19.38
CA LYS A 91 -17.89 -3.41 -18.37
C LYS A 91 -17.22 -2.12 -18.85
N HIS A 92 -16.99 -1.98 -20.15
CA HIS A 92 -16.39 -0.78 -20.74
C HIS A 92 -17.37 0.39 -20.70
N GLU A 93 -18.60 0.17 -21.17
CA GLU A 93 -19.68 1.18 -21.14
C GLU A 93 -20.02 1.60 -19.71
N LEU A 94 -20.25 0.63 -18.81
CA LEU A 94 -20.50 0.92 -17.39
C LEU A 94 -19.36 1.70 -16.75
N PHE A 95 -18.12 1.45 -17.15
CA PHE A 95 -16.96 2.16 -16.63
C PHE A 95 -16.87 3.58 -17.18
N ILE A 96 -17.18 3.81 -18.46
CA ILE A 96 -17.28 5.16 -19.05
C ILE A 96 -18.35 5.97 -18.33
N ASP A 97 -19.54 5.38 -18.16
CA ASP A 97 -20.68 6.06 -17.52
C ASP A 97 -20.42 6.32 -16.03
N GLN A 98 -19.80 5.37 -15.31
CA GLN A 98 -19.44 5.52 -13.89
C GLN A 98 -18.54 6.75 -13.66
N PHE A 99 -17.64 7.04 -14.59
CA PHE A 99 -16.70 8.14 -14.50
C PHE A 99 -17.09 9.35 -15.37
N GLY A 100 -18.28 9.33 -15.98
CA GLY A 100 -18.77 10.42 -16.82
C GLY A 100 -17.84 10.79 -17.98
N LEU A 101 -17.00 9.87 -18.48
CA LEU A 101 -15.97 10.20 -19.49
C LEU A 101 -16.58 10.59 -20.85
N ASN A 102 -17.83 10.21 -21.08
CA ASN A 102 -18.61 10.58 -22.25
C ASN A 102 -19.37 11.91 -22.11
N LYS A 103 -19.46 12.46 -20.90
CA LYS A 103 -20.21 13.69 -20.63
C LYS A 103 -19.34 14.91 -20.83
N GLY A 104 -19.97 16.01 -21.21
CA GLY A 104 -19.29 17.29 -21.11
C GLY A 104 -19.36 17.84 -19.68
N ILE A 105 -18.48 18.79 -19.43
CA ILE A 105 -18.33 19.49 -18.17
C ILE A 105 -18.30 21.00 -18.41
N ASN A 106 -18.84 21.74 -17.44
CA ASN A 106 -18.61 23.17 -17.35
C ASN A 106 -17.68 23.48 -16.19
N LEU A 107 -16.71 24.35 -16.45
CA LEU A 107 -15.86 24.93 -15.41
C LEU A 107 -16.53 26.21 -14.91
N ILE A 108 -17.33 26.10 -13.85
CA ILE A 108 -17.94 27.26 -13.19
C ILE A 108 -16.89 27.81 -12.22
N ASN A 109 -16.49 29.07 -12.42
CA ASN A 109 -15.49 29.77 -11.59
C ASN A 109 -14.17 29.02 -11.39
N GLN A 110 -13.62 28.41 -12.46
CA GLN A 110 -12.43 27.50 -12.53
C GLN A 110 -12.33 26.39 -11.45
N ASP A 111 -13.36 26.20 -10.62
CA ASP A 111 -13.32 25.28 -9.48
C ASP A 111 -14.51 24.31 -9.49
N GLU A 112 -15.72 24.74 -9.80
CA GLU A 112 -16.87 23.82 -9.84
C GLU A 112 -16.99 23.12 -11.20
N ILE A 113 -17.01 21.79 -11.16
CA ILE A 113 -17.24 20.94 -12.31
C ILE A 113 -18.68 20.46 -12.27
N LEU A 114 -19.48 20.98 -13.21
CA LEU A 114 -20.82 20.47 -13.43
C LEU A 114 -20.77 19.44 -14.56
N GLU A 115 -20.95 18.16 -14.21
CA GLU A 115 -21.24 17.12 -15.21
C GLU A 115 -22.58 17.39 -15.88
N THR A 116 -22.63 17.16 -17.19
CA THR A 116 -23.82 17.46 -17.99
C THR A 116 -24.20 16.27 -18.90
N GLU A 117 -24.80 16.52 -20.06
CA GLU A 117 -25.21 15.47 -21.00
C GLU A 117 -24.05 14.81 -21.73
N ALA A 118 -24.33 13.65 -22.32
CA ALA A 118 -23.37 12.90 -23.13
C ALA A 118 -23.02 13.67 -24.41
N VAL A 119 -21.73 13.96 -24.57
CA VAL A 119 -21.15 14.63 -25.74
C VAL A 119 -20.47 13.60 -26.65
N LEU A 120 -19.83 12.59 -26.07
CA LEU A 120 -19.15 11.52 -26.77
C LEU A 120 -20.02 10.26 -26.83
N GLY A 121 -19.76 9.40 -27.81
CA GLY A 121 -20.30 8.04 -27.80
C GLY A 121 -19.73 7.16 -26.67
N ASN A 122 -20.27 5.95 -26.52
CA ASN A 122 -19.81 4.93 -25.55
C ASN A 122 -18.88 3.86 -26.17
N ASN A 123 -18.72 3.93 -27.50
CA ASN A 123 -17.93 2.99 -28.31
C ASN A 123 -16.50 3.49 -28.58
N GLY A 124 -16.02 4.46 -27.80
CA GLY A 124 -14.66 4.99 -27.91
C GLY A 124 -13.58 4.00 -27.47
N ILE A 125 -12.33 4.41 -27.64
CA ILE A 125 -11.16 3.67 -27.19
C ILE A 125 -10.80 4.19 -25.79
N LEU A 126 -10.95 3.33 -24.78
CA LEU A 126 -10.49 3.59 -23.41
C LEU A 126 -9.14 2.90 -23.15
N LYS A 127 -8.08 3.70 -23.05
CA LYS A 127 -6.77 3.22 -22.61
C LYS A 127 -6.65 3.39 -21.10
N LYS A 128 -6.30 2.30 -20.40
CA LYS A 128 -6.05 2.28 -18.95
C LYS A 128 -4.58 1.98 -18.71
N GLU A 129 -3.89 2.88 -18.03
CA GLU A 129 -2.47 2.70 -17.69
C GLU A 129 -2.34 2.64 -16.18
N LYS A 130 -1.78 1.53 -15.67
CA LYS A 130 -1.53 1.38 -14.24
C LYS A 130 -0.33 2.22 -13.84
N ILE A 131 -0.48 3.03 -12.81
CA ILE A 131 0.62 3.81 -12.24
C ILE A 131 1.48 2.84 -11.41
N SER A 132 2.71 2.61 -11.87
CA SER A 132 3.61 1.60 -11.31
C SER A 132 4.04 1.91 -9.87
N GLN A 133 4.17 3.19 -9.55
CA GLN A 133 4.54 3.69 -8.24
C GLN A 133 3.58 4.81 -7.86
N PRO A 134 2.42 4.49 -7.28
CA PRO A 134 1.46 5.49 -6.88
C PRO A 134 2.00 6.23 -5.67
N ILE A 135 2.75 7.31 -5.90
CA ILE A 135 3.19 8.22 -4.85
C ILE A 135 1.99 9.10 -4.51
N PRO A 136 1.44 9.03 -3.28
CA PRO A 136 0.33 9.89 -2.92
C PRO A 136 0.72 11.36 -3.03
N ILE A 137 -0.26 12.17 -3.42
CA ILE A 137 -0.15 13.61 -3.56
C ILE A 137 -0.94 14.24 -2.43
N ILE A 138 -0.33 15.18 -1.73
CA ILE A 138 -0.88 15.79 -0.52
C ILE A 138 -1.16 17.25 -0.78
N TYR A 139 -2.39 17.65 -0.49
CA TYR A 139 -2.90 18.99 -0.64
C TYR A 139 -3.08 19.59 0.74
N LEU A 140 -2.15 20.46 1.13
CA LEU A 140 -2.17 21.15 2.41
C LEU A 140 -2.80 22.53 2.25
N PRO A 141 -3.74 22.96 3.11
CA PRO A 141 -4.27 24.32 3.02
C PRO A 141 -3.15 25.35 3.24
N LYS A 142 -3.10 26.38 2.39
CA LYS A 142 -2.17 27.51 2.50
C LYS A 142 -2.57 28.36 3.69
N ASN A 143 -1.64 28.58 4.61
CA ASN A 143 -1.81 29.44 5.78
C ASN A 143 -1.83 30.95 5.44
N ASN A 144 -2.42 31.36 4.32
CA ASN A 144 -2.32 32.73 3.81
C ASN A 144 -3.27 33.74 4.52
N MET A 145 -4.05 33.30 5.51
CA MET A 145 -5.05 34.17 6.16
C MET A 145 -4.44 35.24 7.08
N LYS A 146 -3.15 35.16 7.44
CA LYS A 146 -2.56 36.17 8.35
C LYS A 146 -2.06 37.46 7.67
N GLU A 147 -1.92 37.51 6.35
CA GLU A 147 -1.35 38.71 5.69
C GLU A 147 -2.37 39.55 4.91
N ALA A 148 -3.57 39.04 4.63
CA ALA A 148 -4.57 39.77 3.84
C ALA A 148 -5.46 40.74 4.66
N GLU A 149 -5.59 40.57 5.97
CA GLU A 149 -6.55 41.33 6.80
C GLU A 149 -6.00 42.61 7.44
N HIS A 150 -4.74 42.97 7.24
CA HIS A 150 -4.17 44.17 7.89
C HIS A 150 -4.06 45.42 7.03
N ASN A 151 -4.36 45.36 5.72
CA ASN A 151 -3.97 46.47 4.86
C ASN A 151 -5.05 47.27 4.12
N ASN A 152 -6.34 46.89 4.00
CA ASN A 152 -7.29 47.75 3.26
C ASN A 152 -8.78 47.50 3.58
N VAL A 153 -9.27 47.85 4.77
CA VAL A 153 -10.71 48.15 4.95
C VAL A 153 -10.85 49.47 5.69
N THR A 154 -10.86 50.56 4.93
CA THR A 154 -11.48 51.81 5.36
C THR A 154 -12.99 51.61 5.42
N GLU A 155 -13.54 51.77 6.62
CA GLU A 155 -14.97 51.83 6.94
C GLU A 155 -15.76 52.64 5.90
N VAL A 156 -16.62 51.98 5.12
CA VAL A 156 -17.90 52.56 4.70
C VAL A 156 -18.95 51.46 4.73
N GLU A 157 -19.96 51.72 5.55
CA GLU A 157 -21.13 50.93 5.89
C GLU A 157 -21.91 50.43 4.65
N HIS A 158 -22.21 49.12 4.57
CA HIS A 158 -23.40 48.64 3.87
C HIS A 158 -23.84 47.24 4.33
N ASP A 159 -25.04 47.19 4.90
CA ASP A 159 -26.05 46.11 4.89
C ASP A 159 -25.68 44.69 5.38
N ASN A 160 -25.68 44.60 6.70
CA ASN A 160 -25.88 43.41 7.52
C ASN A 160 -27.09 42.56 7.04
N VAL A 161 -26.86 41.29 6.70
CA VAL A 161 -27.63 40.09 7.12
C VAL A 161 -27.25 38.84 6.31
N ILE A 162 -26.60 38.95 5.14
CA ILE A 162 -26.24 37.75 4.32
C ILE A 162 -24.79 37.26 4.53
N GLU A 163 -23.89 38.06 5.09
CA GLU A 163 -22.47 37.68 5.24
C GLU A 163 -22.21 36.66 6.36
N LYS A 164 -22.94 36.73 7.48
CA LYS A 164 -22.68 35.86 8.66
C LYS A 164 -22.85 34.36 8.42
N GLU A 165 -23.64 33.93 7.43
CA GLU A 165 -23.80 32.50 7.11
C GLU A 165 -22.81 32.02 6.04
N ARG A 166 -22.34 32.90 5.14
CA ARG A 166 -21.29 32.55 4.17
C ARG A 166 -19.93 32.40 4.85
N ASP A 167 -19.62 33.24 5.84
CA ASP A 167 -18.33 33.20 6.53
C ASP A 167 -18.15 31.90 7.34
N ASN A 168 -19.22 31.39 7.96
CA ASN A 168 -19.16 30.16 8.76
C ASN A 168 -18.99 28.86 7.94
N TRP A 169 -19.48 28.80 6.68
CA TRP A 169 -19.32 27.60 5.84
C TRP A 169 -17.94 27.54 5.20
N ILE A 170 -17.44 28.68 4.72
CA ILE A 170 -16.17 28.77 3.98
C ILE A 170 -14.97 28.49 4.89
N GLU A 171 -15.00 28.91 6.16
CA GLU A 171 -13.90 28.65 7.11
C GLU A 171 -13.66 27.16 7.41
N THR A 172 -14.70 26.32 7.37
CA THR A 172 -14.58 24.91 7.77
C THR A 172 -13.99 24.01 6.69
N GLU A 173 -14.25 24.29 5.40
CA GLU A 173 -13.69 23.49 4.30
C GLU A 173 -12.23 23.86 3.98
N HIS A 174 -11.85 25.11 4.21
CA HIS A 174 -10.48 25.61 3.99
C HIS A 174 -9.45 25.02 4.95
N ASN A 175 -9.88 24.32 5.99
CA ASN A 175 -9.00 23.65 6.95
C ASN A 175 -8.89 22.13 6.71
N ASN A 176 -9.33 21.63 5.56
CA ASN A 176 -9.22 20.21 5.24
C ASN A 176 -7.94 19.92 4.45
N VAL A 177 -7.29 18.81 4.78
CA VAL A 177 -6.22 18.22 3.97
C VAL A 177 -6.80 17.09 3.14
N GLN A 178 -6.38 17.02 1.88
CA GLN A 178 -6.68 15.86 1.04
C GLN A 178 -5.40 15.14 0.62
N ILE A 179 -5.46 13.82 0.63
CA ILE A 179 -4.39 12.95 0.17
C ILE A 179 -4.96 12.12 -0.96
N HIS A 180 -4.46 12.39 -2.16
CA HIS A 180 -4.83 11.69 -3.39
C HIS A 180 -3.89 10.52 -3.57
N ILE A 181 -4.43 9.30 -3.66
CA ILE A 181 -3.68 8.08 -3.94
C ILE A 181 -3.97 7.68 -5.40
N PRO A 182 -3.11 8.06 -6.36
CA PRO A 182 -3.35 7.78 -7.78
C PRO A 182 -3.20 6.29 -8.05
N ILE A 183 -4.03 5.68 -8.90
CA ILE A 183 -3.96 4.24 -9.23
C ILE A 183 -3.84 4.00 -10.74
N LEU A 184 -4.65 4.72 -11.52
CA LEU A 184 -4.74 4.58 -12.97
C LEU A 184 -4.69 5.95 -13.65
N THR A 185 -4.05 6.00 -14.82
CA THR A 185 -4.30 7.04 -15.80
C THR A 185 -5.27 6.50 -16.83
N LEU A 186 -6.31 7.28 -17.12
CA LEU A 186 -7.27 7.01 -18.17
C LEU A 186 -7.05 7.96 -19.34
N HIS A 187 -7.12 7.41 -20.54
CA HIS A 187 -7.27 8.18 -21.76
C HIS A 187 -8.50 7.69 -22.50
N TYR A 188 -9.45 8.59 -22.74
CA TYR A 188 -10.66 8.28 -23.49
C TYR A 188 -10.69 9.07 -24.79
N GLN A 189 -10.79 8.36 -25.89
CA GLN A 189 -10.91 8.94 -27.22
C GLN A 189 -12.14 8.38 -27.91
N CYS A 190 -13.06 9.26 -28.27
CA CYS A 190 -14.28 8.91 -28.98
C CYS A 190 -14.69 10.07 -29.87
N ASP A 191 -15.45 9.76 -30.92
CA ASP A 191 -16.15 10.77 -31.70
C ASP A 191 -17.33 11.33 -30.92
N ALA A 192 -17.72 12.56 -31.28
CA ALA A 192 -18.95 13.18 -30.81
C ALA A 192 -20.17 12.31 -31.10
N SER A 193 -21.11 12.25 -30.16
CA SER A 193 -22.37 11.51 -30.33
C SER A 193 -23.18 12.12 -31.47
N THR A 194 -23.87 11.27 -32.23
CA THR A 194 -24.69 11.71 -33.36
C THR A 194 -25.79 12.69 -32.93
N GLU A 195 -26.33 12.49 -31.72
CA GLU A 195 -27.33 13.37 -31.11
C GLU A 195 -26.75 14.77 -30.82
N PHE A 196 -25.57 14.83 -30.18
CA PHE A 196 -24.90 16.10 -29.92
C PHE A 196 -24.60 16.84 -31.24
N VAL A 197 -24.01 16.15 -32.23
CA VAL A 197 -23.71 16.73 -33.55
C VAL A 197 -24.98 17.25 -34.24
N GLN A 198 -26.07 16.48 -34.21
CA GLN A 198 -27.32 16.88 -34.85
C GLN A 198 -27.94 18.11 -34.16
N ASN A 199 -27.94 18.14 -32.83
CA ASN A 199 -28.44 19.28 -32.08
C ASN A 199 -27.68 20.58 -32.41
N ILE A 200 -26.36 20.50 -32.63
CA ILE A 200 -25.58 21.67 -33.04
C ILE A 200 -25.91 22.10 -34.48
N ARG A 201 -26.14 21.16 -35.40
CA ARG A 201 -26.60 21.47 -36.77
C ARG A 201 -27.93 22.22 -36.74
N ASP A 202 -28.90 21.73 -35.98
CA ASP A 202 -30.22 22.34 -35.89
C ASP A 202 -30.14 23.79 -35.38
N MET A 203 -29.22 24.08 -34.46
CA MET A 203 -28.99 25.46 -33.99
C MET A 203 -28.31 26.33 -35.06
N LEU A 204 -27.38 25.78 -35.83
CA LEU A 204 -26.69 26.50 -36.91
C LEU A 204 -27.61 26.82 -38.09
N ASP A 205 -28.71 26.10 -38.27
CA ASP A 205 -29.72 26.33 -39.31
C ASP A 205 -30.70 27.48 -38.99
N ILE A 206 -30.64 28.05 -37.77
CA ILE A 206 -31.45 29.21 -37.40
C ILE A 206 -31.06 30.44 -38.25
N SER A 207 -32.03 31.08 -38.92
CA SER A 207 -31.74 32.22 -39.81
C SER A 207 -31.30 33.50 -39.07
N ASP A 208 -31.82 33.74 -37.86
CA ASP A 208 -31.47 34.91 -37.04
C ASP A 208 -30.14 34.69 -36.32
N THR A 209 -29.14 35.52 -36.65
CA THR A 209 -27.78 35.42 -36.09
C THR A 209 -27.75 35.60 -34.57
N ALA A 210 -28.49 36.55 -34.01
CA ALA A 210 -28.47 36.81 -32.57
C ALA A 210 -29.11 35.66 -31.80
N LYS A 211 -30.24 35.15 -32.31
CA LYS A 211 -30.90 33.97 -31.75
C LYS A 211 -30.02 32.72 -31.86
N LYS A 212 -29.37 32.51 -33.00
CA LYS A 212 -28.42 31.40 -33.21
C LYS A 212 -27.29 31.42 -32.19
N THR A 213 -26.61 32.55 -32.02
CA THR A 213 -25.49 32.67 -31.06
C THR A 213 -25.95 32.41 -29.63
N LEU A 214 -27.11 32.94 -29.23
CA LEU A 214 -27.69 32.68 -27.90
C LEU A 214 -27.98 31.19 -27.70
N MET A 215 -28.67 30.56 -28.65
CA MET A 215 -29.05 29.14 -28.56
C MET A 215 -27.84 28.22 -28.57
N LEU A 216 -26.80 28.51 -29.37
CA LEU A 216 -25.55 27.76 -29.34
C LEU A 216 -24.86 27.87 -27.98
N LYS A 217 -24.81 29.07 -27.40
CA LYS A 217 -24.22 29.29 -26.07
C LYS A 217 -24.96 28.51 -24.99
N GLU A 218 -26.29 28.56 -25.01
CA GLU A 218 -27.12 27.78 -24.09
C GLU A 218 -26.91 26.28 -24.29
N LYS A 219 -26.80 25.81 -25.53
CA LYS A 219 -26.62 24.38 -25.83
C LYS A 219 -25.24 23.87 -25.43
N PHE A 220 -24.16 24.64 -25.64
CA PHE A 220 -22.84 24.29 -25.11
C PHE A 220 -22.78 24.34 -23.59
N ASN A 221 -23.45 25.30 -22.95
CA ASN A 221 -23.59 25.29 -21.50
C ASN A 221 -24.40 24.08 -21.02
N HIS A 222 -25.41 23.64 -21.77
CA HIS A 222 -26.20 22.44 -21.43
C HIS A 222 -25.42 21.15 -21.60
N TYR A 223 -24.58 21.03 -22.64
CA TYR A 223 -23.74 19.86 -22.90
C TYR A 223 -22.38 19.89 -22.21
N GLY A 224 -21.99 21.00 -21.61
CA GLY A 224 -20.64 21.20 -21.12
C GLY A 224 -19.71 21.77 -22.18
N ASN A 225 -18.96 22.80 -21.81
CA ASN A 225 -18.00 23.48 -22.69
C ASN A 225 -16.74 22.65 -22.99
N TYR A 226 -16.44 21.63 -22.19
CA TYR A 226 -15.30 20.74 -22.36
C TYR A 226 -15.69 19.28 -22.16
N VAL A 227 -14.90 18.35 -22.69
CA VAL A 227 -14.90 16.93 -22.32
C VAL A 227 -13.56 16.53 -21.74
N VAL A 228 -13.58 15.56 -20.83
CA VAL A 228 -12.38 14.99 -20.24
C VAL A 228 -11.81 13.94 -21.18
N THR A 229 -10.60 14.15 -21.69
CA THR A 229 -9.91 13.17 -22.55
C THR A 229 -8.80 12.43 -21.82
N SER A 230 -8.33 12.97 -20.69
CA SER A 230 -7.35 12.32 -19.82
C SER A 230 -7.63 12.64 -18.35
N ALA A 231 -7.62 11.61 -17.50
CA ALA A 231 -7.85 11.75 -16.06
C ALA A 231 -7.01 10.76 -15.26
N ILE A 232 -6.69 11.11 -14.02
CA ILE A 232 -6.14 10.20 -13.03
C ILE A 232 -7.28 9.72 -12.14
N ILE A 233 -7.37 8.41 -11.99
CA ILE A 233 -8.29 7.74 -11.09
C ILE A 233 -7.52 7.17 -9.92
N GLY A 234 -8.10 7.29 -8.73
CA GLY A 234 -7.55 6.73 -7.51
C GLY A 234 -8.55 6.83 -6.38
N GLY A 235 -8.07 7.16 -5.20
CA GLY A 235 -8.91 7.41 -4.03
C GLY A 235 -8.44 8.65 -3.27
N VAL A 236 -9.38 9.30 -2.59
CA VAL A 236 -9.13 10.49 -1.78
C VAL A 236 -9.34 10.16 -0.30
N ILE A 237 -8.34 10.52 0.50
CA ILE A 237 -8.46 10.59 1.96
C ILE A 237 -8.64 12.06 2.33
N THR A 238 -9.71 12.39 3.03
CA THR A 238 -9.95 13.74 3.56
C THR A 238 -9.72 13.75 5.07
N ILE A 239 -8.89 14.68 5.54
CA ILE A 239 -8.63 14.90 6.96
C ILE A 239 -9.25 16.23 7.35
N LYS A 240 -10.23 16.18 8.25
CA LYS A 240 -10.97 17.37 8.66
C LYS A 240 -10.27 18.13 9.78
N ASN A 241 -10.43 19.44 9.79
CA ASN A 241 -9.92 20.32 10.85
C ASN A 241 -8.39 20.22 11.06
N TRP A 242 -7.61 20.20 9.97
CA TRP A 242 -6.17 19.98 9.98
C TRP A 242 -5.40 20.86 10.97
N SER A 243 -5.77 22.15 11.08
CA SER A 243 -5.12 23.08 12.00
C SER A 243 -5.33 22.76 13.49
N LYS A 244 -6.36 21.98 13.84
CA LYS A 244 -6.66 21.54 15.21
C LYS A 244 -5.95 20.24 15.58
N ILE A 245 -5.42 19.52 14.59
CA ILE A 245 -4.68 18.28 14.79
C ILE A 245 -3.27 18.66 15.28
N ASP A 246 -2.85 18.11 16.41
CA ASP A 246 -1.49 18.35 16.92
C ASP A 246 -0.43 17.64 16.06
N ASP A 247 0.81 18.10 16.15
CA ASP A 247 1.86 17.62 15.26
C ASP A 247 2.23 16.15 15.51
N ILE A 248 2.01 15.62 16.72
CA ILE A 248 2.24 14.21 17.03
C ILE A 248 1.22 13.35 16.29
N CYS A 249 -0.06 13.75 16.26
CA CYS A 249 -1.08 13.11 15.43
C CYS A 249 -0.69 13.14 13.93
N LYS A 250 -0.31 14.31 13.40
CA LYS A 250 0.09 14.45 11.98
C LYS A 250 1.27 13.53 11.63
N LEU A 251 2.20 13.32 12.57
CA LEU A 251 3.34 12.43 12.38
C LEU A 251 2.93 10.95 12.39
N ARG A 252 2.06 10.53 13.31
CA ARG A 252 1.47 9.18 13.29
C ARG A 252 0.73 8.89 11.99
N LEU A 253 -0.03 9.86 11.48
CA LEU A 253 -0.70 9.77 10.20
C LEU A 253 0.28 9.48 9.05
N LYS A 254 1.44 10.18 8.99
CA LYS A 254 2.48 9.91 7.97
C LYS A 254 2.92 8.45 8.00
N ALA A 255 3.18 7.91 9.19
CA ALA A 255 3.58 6.52 9.38
C ALA A 255 2.49 5.55 8.95
N TYR A 256 1.24 5.76 9.41
CA TYR A 256 0.11 4.91 9.06
C TYR A 256 -0.15 4.87 7.56
N LEU A 257 -0.07 6.01 6.86
CA LEU A 257 -0.21 6.06 5.41
C LEU A 257 0.88 5.25 4.70
N GLN A 258 2.15 5.43 5.10
CA GLN A 258 3.27 4.69 4.52
C GLN A 258 3.11 3.19 4.74
N TRP A 259 2.76 2.76 5.96
CA TRP A 259 2.54 1.34 6.28
C TRP A 259 1.35 0.76 5.53
N SER A 260 0.27 1.51 5.37
CA SER A 260 -0.89 1.06 4.59
C SER A 260 -0.53 0.77 3.13
N ILE A 261 0.31 1.62 2.54
CA ILE A 261 0.78 1.47 1.16
C ILE A 261 1.69 0.25 1.04
N ASP A 262 2.61 0.06 1.98
CA ASP A 262 3.51 -1.09 1.99
C ASP A 262 2.75 -2.40 2.20
N TYR A 263 1.73 -2.40 3.08
CA TYR A 263 0.81 -3.53 3.26
C TYR A 263 0.03 -3.84 1.98
N ALA A 264 -0.54 -2.84 1.31
CA ALA A 264 -1.27 -3.04 0.06
C ALA A 264 -0.39 -3.57 -1.09
N LYS A 265 0.91 -3.26 -1.06
CA LYS A 265 1.93 -3.83 -1.97
C LYS A 265 2.37 -5.25 -1.58
N GLY A 266 1.95 -5.76 -0.43
CA GLY A 266 2.37 -7.07 0.10
C GLY A 266 3.80 -7.07 0.66
N ILE A 267 4.35 -5.90 1.01
CA ILE A 267 5.73 -5.75 1.50
C ILE A 267 5.82 -5.98 3.02
N ARG A 268 4.75 -5.69 3.78
CA ARG A 268 4.72 -5.80 5.25
C ARG A 268 3.53 -6.63 5.75
N LEU A 269 3.69 -7.22 6.94
CA LEU A 269 2.63 -7.90 7.69
C LEU A 269 1.68 -6.90 8.38
N LYS A 270 0.52 -7.39 8.80
CA LYS A 270 -0.55 -6.66 9.50
C LYS A 270 -0.14 -6.25 10.91
N ASN A 271 0.79 -5.30 11.03
CA ASN A 271 1.18 -4.77 12.33
C ASN A 271 0.25 -3.58 12.65
N PHE A 272 -0.21 -3.47 13.90
CA PHE A 272 -0.98 -2.32 14.43
C PHE A 272 -2.44 -2.18 13.97
N GLU A 273 -3.14 -3.26 13.60
CA GLU A 273 -4.56 -3.20 13.18
C GLU A 273 -5.46 -2.48 14.20
N ASP A 274 -5.19 -2.70 15.50
CA ASP A 274 -5.97 -2.12 16.60
C ASP A 274 -5.55 -0.69 16.99
N ALA A 275 -4.55 -0.10 16.32
CA ALA A 275 -4.09 1.24 16.67
C ALA A 275 -5.18 2.29 16.36
N PRO A 276 -5.60 3.10 17.34
CA PRO A 276 -6.65 4.09 17.14
C PRO A 276 -6.15 5.25 16.25
N ILE A 277 -7.07 5.75 15.42
CA ILE A 277 -6.91 6.88 14.47
C ILE A 277 -7.95 7.98 14.74
N ASP A 278 -8.83 7.80 15.73
CA ASP A 278 -9.98 8.69 15.99
C ASP A 278 -9.62 10.17 16.19
N ASP A 279 -8.40 10.45 16.64
CA ASP A 279 -7.87 11.80 16.82
C ASP A 279 -7.60 12.56 15.50
N LEU A 280 -7.53 11.84 14.37
CA LEU A 280 -7.20 12.39 13.07
C LEU A 280 -8.42 12.79 12.22
N ASN A 281 -9.66 12.51 12.66
CA ASN A 281 -10.90 12.83 11.91
C ASN A 281 -10.81 12.47 10.41
N ILE A 282 -10.31 11.27 10.11
CA ILE A 282 -10.12 10.80 8.74
C ILE A 282 -11.46 10.40 8.16
N VAL A 283 -11.76 10.92 6.96
CA VAL A 283 -12.96 10.60 6.19
C VAL A 283 -12.56 10.06 4.82
N ILE A 284 -13.13 8.91 4.48
CA ILE A 284 -12.91 8.20 3.22
C ILE A 284 -14.26 7.76 2.68
N ASN A 285 -14.60 8.11 1.43
CA ASN A 285 -15.90 7.79 0.82
C ASN A 285 -17.08 8.16 1.74
N SER A 286 -17.01 9.34 2.38
CA SER A 286 -17.99 9.83 3.35
C SER A 286 -18.14 8.98 4.63
N LYS A 287 -17.21 8.05 4.91
CA LYS A 287 -17.15 7.27 6.15
C LYS A 287 -15.96 7.68 6.98
N ASN A 288 -16.15 7.78 8.29
CA ASN A 288 -15.04 8.00 9.21
C ASN A 288 -14.21 6.71 9.33
N VAL A 289 -12.91 6.87 9.50
CA VAL A 289 -11.95 5.78 9.74
C VAL A 289 -11.47 5.90 11.18
N HIS A 290 -11.64 4.82 11.94
CA HIS A 290 -11.45 4.80 13.39
C HIS A 290 -10.13 4.18 13.84
N ASN A 291 -9.59 3.26 13.03
CA ASN A 291 -8.36 2.54 13.34
C ASN A 291 -7.52 2.28 12.09
N ALA A 292 -6.28 1.80 12.30
CA ALA A 292 -5.37 1.51 11.21
C ALA A 292 -5.84 0.33 10.33
N GLU A 293 -6.52 -0.68 10.88
CA GLU A 293 -7.07 -1.78 10.08
C GLU A 293 -8.01 -1.29 8.99
N GLU A 294 -8.93 -0.38 9.33
CA GLU A 294 -9.89 0.19 8.38
C GLU A 294 -9.19 0.95 7.26
N LEU A 295 -8.16 1.74 7.58
CA LEU A 295 -7.32 2.43 6.59
C LEU A 295 -6.59 1.43 5.68
N TYR A 296 -6.01 0.38 6.26
CA TYR A 296 -5.25 -0.65 5.53
C TYR A 296 -6.15 -1.41 4.57
N LYS A 297 -7.32 -1.80 5.06
CA LYS A 297 -8.34 -2.49 4.26
C LYS A 297 -8.82 -1.60 3.13
N TRP A 298 -9.06 -0.31 3.38
CA TRP A 298 -9.46 0.61 2.34
C TRP A 298 -8.39 0.79 1.27
N ILE A 299 -7.12 1.02 1.63
CA ILE A 299 -6.02 1.16 0.65
C ILE A 299 -5.86 -0.14 -0.15
N LYS A 300 -5.96 -1.31 0.50
CA LYS A 300 -5.96 -2.60 -0.18
C LYS A 300 -7.14 -2.75 -1.15
N ASP A 301 -8.34 -2.35 -0.74
CA ASP A 301 -9.52 -2.38 -1.60
C ASP A 301 -9.39 -1.41 -2.79
N LEU A 302 -8.79 -0.23 -2.57
CA LEU A 302 -8.45 0.73 -3.61
C LEU A 302 -7.50 0.15 -4.67
N HIS A 303 -6.44 -0.53 -4.23
CA HIS A 303 -5.52 -1.25 -5.12
C HIS A 303 -6.18 -2.43 -5.86
N ASN A 304 -7.29 -2.95 -5.33
CA ASN A 304 -8.15 -3.94 -6.00
C ASN A 304 -9.27 -3.29 -6.82
N TYR A 305 -9.14 -2.01 -7.16
CA TYR A 305 -10.06 -1.23 -7.98
C TYR A 305 -11.48 -1.09 -7.38
N LYS A 306 -11.61 -1.21 -6.06
CA LYS A 306 -12.83 -0.86 -5.34
C LYS A 306 -12.72 0.61 -4.91
N TYR A 307 -13.82 1.34 -4.97
CA TYR A 307 -13.87 2.74 -4.55
C TYR A 307 -13.00 3.71 -5.34
N LEU A 308 -12.81 3.43 -6.64
CA LEU A 308 -12.13 4.35 -7.53
C LEU A 308 -13.00 5.59 -7.81
N GLU A 309 -12.37 6.75 -7.79
CA GLU A 309 -12.94 8.05 -8.19
C GLU A 309 -11.94 8.84 -9.03
N ILE A 310 -12.42 9.84 -9.78
CA ILE A 310 -11.52 10.76 -10.51
C ILE A 310 -10.93 11.73 -9.49
N ILE A 311 -9.59 11.76 -9.40
CA ILE A 311 -8.87 12.62 -8.45
C ILE A 311 -8.13 13.78 -9.15
N SER A 312 -7.96 13.71 -10.47
CA SER A 312 -7.35 14.76 -11.28
C SER A 312 -7.80 14.66 -12.72
N PHE A 313 -8.09 15.79 -13.36
CA PHE A 313 -8.30 15.88 -14.79
C PHE A 313 -7.03 16.43 -15.44
N GLU A 314 -6.39 15.62 -16.28
CA GLU A 314 -5.08 15.95 -16.87
C GLU A 314 -5.23 16.67 -18.21
N LYS A 315 -6.28 16.33 -18.97
CA LYS A 315 -6.52 16.92 -20.29
C LYS A 315 -8.00 17.09 -20.55
N PHE A 316 -8.32 18.29 -21.04
CA PHE A 316 -9.63 18.65 -21.56
C PHE A 316 -9.56 18.87 -23.06
N THR A 317 -10.67 18.62 -23.73
CA THR A 317 -10.89 19.02 -25.10
C THR A 317 -12.15 19.87 -25.15
N PRO A 318 -12.09 21.10 -25.65
CA PRO A 318 -13.30 21.90 -25.85
C PRO A 318 -14.33 21.14 -26.69
N THR A 319 -15.57 21.11 -26.25
CA THR A 319 -16.63 20.28 -26.83
C THR A 319 -16.87 20.59 -28.33
N TYR A 320 -16.71 21.85 -28.75
CA TYR A 320 -16.85 22.23 -30.16
C TYR A 320 -15.75 21.63 -31.07
N GLN A 321 -14.56 21.32 -30.54
CA GLN A 321 -13.47 20.71 -31.33
C GLN A 321 -13.74 19.24 -31.68
N LEU A 322 -14.76 18.63 -31.06
CA LEU A 322 -15.17 17.25 -31.34
C LEU A 322 -16.15 17.17 -32.52
N LEU A 323 -16.60 18.33 -33.02
CA LEU A 323 -17.54 18.40 -34.13
C LEU A 323 -16.83 18.16 -35.47
N PRO A 324 -17.56 17.75 -36.51
CA PRO A 324 -17.04 17.77 -37.87
C PRO A 324 -16.48 19.14 -38.29
N GLU A 325 -15.41 19.13 -39.08
CA GLU A 325 -14.66 20.32 -39.52
C GLU A 325 -15.56 21.42 -40.13
N ASP A 326 -16.58 21.05 -40.89
CA ASP A 326 -17.52 21.98 -41.50
C ASP A 326 -18.35 22.75 -40.45
N LEU A 327 -18.66 22.13 -39.31
CA LEU A 327 -19.36 22.77 -38.21
C LEU A 327 -18.42 23.64 -37.37
N ILE A 328 -17.17 23.18 -37.15
CA ILE A 328 -16.14 23.97 -36.46
C ILE A 328 -15.96 25.31 -37.16
N GLN A 329 -15.74 25.31 -38.47
CA GLN A 329 -15.56 26.53 -39.27
C GLN A 329 -16.75 27.47 -39.18
N LYS A 330 -17.98 26.93 -39.20
CA LYS A 330 -19.20 27.74 -39.03
C LYS A 330 -19.28 28.38 -37.64
N ILE A 331 -18.98 27.63 -36.58
CA ILE A 331 -19.05 28.09 -35.19
C ILE A 331 -17.99 29.16 -34.91
N SER A 332 -16.79 29.02 -35.48
CA SER A 332 -15.72 30.02 -35.34
C SER A 332 -16.12 31.42 -35.84
N GLY A 333 -17.11 31.53 -36.73
CA GLY A 333 -17.64 32.82 -37.18
C GLY A 333 -18.61 33.49 -36.21
N TYR A 334 -19.14 32.78 -35.20
CA TYR A 334 -20.20 33.28 -34.30
C TYR A 334 -19.74 33.55 -32.87
N PHE A 335 -18.59 33.02 -32.49
CA PHE A 335 -18.08 33.15 -31.13
C PHE A 335 -16.68 33.79 -31.18
N ASP A 336 -16.50 34.85 -30.38
CA ASP A 336 -15.16 35.32 -29.99
C ASP A 336 -14.57 34.33 -28.98
N ILE A 337 -14.22 33.15 -29.49
CA ILE A 337 -13.69 32.05 -28.71
C ILE A 337 -12.25 32.38 -28.33
N LYS A 338 -12.07 33.04 -27.19
CA LYS A 338 -10.83 32.91 -26.40
C LYS A 338 -10.93 31.65 -25.57
N LEU A 339 -10.96 30.48 -26.22
CA LEU A 339 -10.87 29.23 -25.46
C LEU A 339 -9.43 29.01 -25.06
N ILE A 340 -9.28 28.60 -23.82
CA ILE A 340 -8.00 28.30 -23.21
C ILE A 340 -7.52 27.01 -23.87
N ASP A 341 -6.72 27.14 -24.93
CA ASP A 341 -6.00 26.02 -25.49
C ASP A 341 -4.84 25.72 -24.53
N GLY A 342 -5.06 24.79 -23.61
CA GLY A 342 -4.10 24.51 -22.57
C GLY A 342 -4.44 23.25 -21.80
N SER A 343 -3.44 22.40 -21.64
CA SER A 343 -3.39 21.37 -20.60
C SER A 343 -3.26 22.06 -19.24
N TYR A 344 -4.34 22.63 -18.73
CA TYR A 344 -4.42 23.00 -17.33
C TYR A 344 -4.91 21.76 -16.60
N PRO A 345 -4.06 21.09 -15.81
CA PRO A 345 -4.54 20.05 -14.91
C PRO A 345 -5.48 20.73 -13.92
N VAL A 346 -6.79 20.56 -14.13
CA VAL A 346 -7.80 21.02 -13.20
C VAL A 346 -8.01 19.87 -12.24
N GLN A 347 -7.72 20.10 -10.96
CA GLN A 347 -8.02 19.10 -9.95
C GLN A 347 -9.53 18.95 -9.86
N ALA A 348 -9.99 17.70 -9.69
CA ALA A 348 -11.41 17.43 -9.51
C ALA A 348 -11.97 18.08 -8.22
N SER A 349 -11.08 18.48 -7.32
CA SER A 349 -11.35 19.14 -6.06
C SER A 349 -10.79 20.56 -6.05
N ASN A 350 -11.61 21.51 -5.62
CA ASN A 350 -11.51 22.98 -5.73
C ASN A 350 -10.33 23.62 -4.95
N PHE A 351 -9.09 23.17 -5.15
CA PHE A 351 -7.95 23.48 -4.28
C PHE A 351 -7.00 24.57 -4.77
N ARG A 352 -7.52 25.77 -5.02
CA ARG A 352 -6.65 26.92 -5.32
C ARG A 352 -5.79 27.37 -4.15
N PHE A 353 -6.26 27.10 -2.94
CA PHE A 353 -5.64 27.56 -1.71
C PHE A 353 -4.77 26.50 -1.06
N HIS A 354 -4.25 25.52 -1.82
CA HIS A 354 -3.45 24.44 -1.25
C HIS A 354 -2.02 24.42 -1.80
N ASP A 355 -1.09 24.05 -0.94
CA ASP A 355 0.26 23.66 -1.31
C ASP A 355 0.27 22.18 -1.65
N LYS A 356 0.64 21.88 -2.89
CA LYS A 356 0.82 20.52 -3.39
C LYS A 356 2.20 20.02 -2.98
N LYS A 357 2.26 18.88 -2.30
CA LYS A 357 3.50 18.17 -1.97
C LYS A 357 3.35 16.69 -2.34
N SER A 358 4.43 16.05 -2.77
CA SER A 358 4.45 14.59 -2.82
C SER A 358 4.50 14.00 -1.41
N LEU A 359 4.05 12.76 -1.23
CA LEU A 359 4.19 12.05 0.04
C LEU A 359 5.65 12.03 0.51
N LEU A 360 6.59 11.78 -0.41
CA LEU A 360 8.01 11.74 -0.07
C LEU A 360 8.48 13.09 0.45
N GLU A 361 8.23 14.18 -0.28
CA GLU A 361 8.57 15.54 0.16
C GLU A 361 7.93 15.88 1.51
N TRP A 362 6.69 15.45 1.74
CA TRP A 362 6.00 15.70 3.00
C TRP A 362 6.59 14.90 4.17
N ILE A 363 7.03 13.66 3.92
CA ILE A 363 7.75 12.82 4.88
C ILE A 363 9.14 13.41 5.17
N THR A 364 9.84 13.91 4.14
CA THR A 364 11.23 14.39 4.25
C THR A 364 11.36 15.87 4.60
N SER A 365 10.27 16.65 4.58
CA SER A 365 10.27 18.08 4.93
C SER A 365 10.80 18.28 6.36
N PRO A 366 11.76 19.20 6.59
CA PRO A 366 12.48 19.30 7.84
C PRO A 366 11.65 19.99 8.93
N GLU A 367 10.89 19.19 9.65
CA GLU A 367 10.47 19.40 11.04
C GLU A 367 10.54 18.04 11.72
N LEU A 368 11.75 17.55 11.92
CA LEU A 368 11.98 16.31 12.66
C LEU A 368 12.68 16.67 13.98
N PRO A 369 12.06 16.40 15.13
CA PRO A 369 12.80 15.69 16.14
C PRO A 369 13.01 14.28 15.58
N LEU A 370 14.26 13.99 15.17
CA LEU A 370 14.82 12.65 14.92
C LEU A 370 14.25 11.57 15.88
N LYS A 371 13.91 12.02 17.09
CA LYS A 371 13.17 11.34 18.17
C LYS A 371 11.94 10.53 17.75
N LEU A 372 11.11 10.92 16.78
CA LEU A 372 9.88 10.15 16.44
C LEU A 372 10.17 8.98 15.50
N TYR A 373 11.02 9.20 14.49
CA TYR A 373 11.54 8.11 13.65
C TYR A 373 12.36 7.12 14.48
N ILE A 374 13.14 7.66 15.42
CA ILE A 374 13.87 6.86 16.40
C ILE A 374 12.91 6.21 17.39
N CYS A 375 11.82 6.82 17.87
CA CYS A 375 10.86 6.18 18.77
C CYS A 375 10.09 5.03 18.14
N ASP A 376 9.76 5.11 16.85
CA ASP A 376 9.05 4.04 16.12
C ASP A 376 10.02 2.93 15.67
N LEU A 377 11.23 3.30 15.22
CA LEU A 377 12.33 2.34 14.97
C LEU A 377 12.78 1.67 16.27
N ILE A 378 12.80 2.42 17.37
CA ILE A 378 13.01 1.91 18.71
C ILE A 378 11.80 1.10 19.13
N GLN A 379 10.53 1.46 18.88
CA GLN A 379 9.37 0.62 19.24
C GLN A 379 9.35 -0.72 18.51
N ASP A 380 9.68 -0.72 17.22
CA ASP A 380 9.84 -1.92 16.39
C ASP A 380 10.98 -2.81 16.92
N ASN A 381 12.08 -2.23 17.43
CA ASN A 381 13.16 -2.96 18.12
C ASN A 381 12.89 -3.19 19.63
N SER A 382 11.95 -2.44 20.23
CA SER A 382 11.70 -2.38 21.67
C SER A 382 10.68 -3.38 22.11
N LEU A 383 9.76 -3.80 21.24
CA LEU A 383 8.87 -4.89 21.59
C LEU A 383 9.64 -6.21 21.80
N GLN A 384 10.82 -6.37 21.20
CA GLN A 384 11.66 -7.55 21.39
C GLN A 384 12.80 -7.38 22.42
N TYR A 385 13.42 -6.21 22.55
CA TYR A 385 14.52 -5.97 23.52
C TYR A 385 14.32 -4.74 24.42
N GLY A 386 13.42 -3.86 24.05
CA GLY A 386 13.13 -2.61 24.76
C GLY A 386 12.13 -2.74 25.88
N ILE A 387 11.35 -3.82 26.02
CA ILE A 387 10.65 -4.05 27.28
C ILE A 387 11.68 -4.21 28.40
N ILE A 388 12.76 -4.94 28.16
CA ILE A 388 13.88 -5.08 29.10
C ILE A 388 14.66 -3.75 29.21
N LEU A 389 14.99 -3.07 28.11
CA LEU A 389 15.82 -1.86 28.18
C LEU A 389 15.10 -0.55 28.55
N GLN A 390 13.80 -0.44 28.28
CA GLN A 390 12.94 0.73 28.52
C GLN A 390 12.20 0.62 29.85
N GLN A 391 11.80 -0.58 30.30
CA GLN A 391 11.47 -0.76 31.73
C GLN A 391 12.66 -0.37 32.59
N ASN A 392 13.87 -0.58 32.05
CA ASN A 392 15.14 -0.18 32.64
C ASN A 392 15.77 1.11 32.02
N GLY A 393 14.96 1.96 31.39
CA GLY A 393 15.29 3.14 30.57
C GLY A 393 16.74 3.52 30.26
N ILE A 394 17.37 2.70 29.42
CA ILE A 394 18.66 2.89 28.73
C ILE A 394 18.46 3.39 27.28
N ILE A 395 19.36 4.27 26.79
CA ILE A 395 19.48 4.86 25.42
C ILE A 395 20.96 4.75 25.01
N LEU A 396 21.31 4.51 23.74
CA LEU A 396 22.71 4.50 23.26
C LEU A 396 23.07 5.82 22.55
N LYS A 397 24.32 6.30 22.68
CA LYS A 397 24.82 7.50 21.99
C LYS A 397 25.21 7.22 20.54
N GLU A 398 24.81 8.11 19.64
CA GLU A 398 25.19 8.14 18.22
C GLU A 398 26.71 8.26 18.03
N LYS A 399 27.34 7.14 17.68
CA LYS A 399 28.45 7.12 16.72
C LYS A 399 28.69 5.69 16.28
N ASP A 400 28.17 5.31 15.12
CA ASP A 400 28.60 4.07 14.49
C ASP A 400 28.69 4.21 12.97
N GLY A 401 29.90 4.01 12.45
CA GLY A 401 30.21 3.89 11.02
C GLY A 401 29.89 2.50 10.46
N LEU A 402 28.91 1.80 11.05
CA LEU A 402 28.59 0.40 10.77
C LEU A 402 27.33 0.19 9.91
N GLU A 403 26.68 1.25 9.43
CA GLU A 403 25.46 1.18 8.59
C GLU A 403 24.43 0.17 9.15
N LEU A 404 24.16 0.27 10.47
CA LEU A 404 23.28 -0.65 11.20
C LEU A 404 21.83 -0.65 10.67
N ASP A 405 21.44 0.41 9.96
CA ASP A 405 20.19 0.57 9.21
C ASP A 405 20.03 -0.42 8.05
N LYS A 406 21.12 -1.07 7.62
CA LYS A 406 21.14 -2.07 6.54
C LYS A 406 21.16 -3.51 7.06
N ILE A 407 21.07 -3.71 8.38
CA ILE A 407 21.03 -5.01 9.03
C ILE A 407 19.58 -5.30 9.47
N PRO A 408 18.87 -6.25 8.86
CA PRO A 408 17.51 -6.60 9.20
C PRO A 408 17.56 -7.55 10.39
N PHE A 409 17.28 -6.99 11.54
CA PHE A 409 16.98 -7.76 12.71
C PHE A 409 15.64 -8.48 12.47
N THR A 410 15.70 -9.79 12.22
CA THR A 410 14.48 -10.61 12.20
C THR A 410 14.10 -10.97 13.63
N GLU A 411 12.82 -11.32 13.80
CA GLU A 411 12.18 -11.50 15.09
C GLU A 411 12.94 -12.45 16.03
N HIS A 412 13.48 -11.91 17.12
CA HIS A 412 14.28 -12.61 18.10
C HIS A 412 13.45 -13.44 19.11
N SER A 413 12.20 -13.80 18.77
CA SER A 413 11.32 -14.60 19.63
C SER A 413 11.58 -16.11 19.54
N SER A 414 12.45 -16.59 18.64
CA SER A 414 12.72 -18.02 18.46
C SER A 414 14.13 -18.50 18.86
N MET A 415 15.05 -17.60 19.19
CA MET A 415 16.47 -17.96 19.42
C MET A 415 16.78 -18.53 20.80
N LEU A 416 15.85 -18.47 21.76
CA LEU A 416 15.84 -19.41 22.88
C LEU A 416 15.28 -20.77 22.41
N ASN A 417 15.84 -21.31 21.33
CA ASN A 417 15.62 -22.69 20.90
C ASN A 417 16.51 -23.67 21.67
N ILE A 418 17.04 -23.24 22.80
CA ILE A 418 17.03 -24.08 23.99
C ILE A 418 15.81 -23.63 24.78
N PRO A 419 14.77 -24.46 24.96
CA PRO A 419 13.78 -24.17 25.98
C PRO A 419 14.56 -24.00 27.29
N LEU A 420 14.65 -22.77 27.82
CA LEU A 420 15.13 -22.53 29.19
C LEU A 420 14.28 -23.33 30.20
N GLU A 421 13.07 -23.71 29.78
CA GLU A 421 12.15 -24.64 30.44
C GLU A 421 12.80 -26.00 30.74
N ASP A 422 13.73 -26.49 29.91
CA ASP A 422 14.42 -27.77 30.08
C ASP A 422 15.68 -27.69 30.97
N PHE A 423 16.00 -26.55 31.62
CA PHE A 423 17.14 -26.49 32.55
C PHE A 423 16.75 -26.22 34.00
N LYS A 424 15.64 -25.52 34.26
CA LYS A 424 15.14 -25.31 35.63
C LYS A 424 14.32 -26.50 36.16
N ASN A 425 13.69 -27.31 35.30
CA ASN A 425 12.88 -28.49 35.69
C ASN A 425 13.47 -29.86 35.31
N SER A 426 14.58 -29.94 34.55
CA SER A 426 15.12 -31.21 34.02
C SER A 426 15.84 -32.11 35.01
N LYS A 427 15.93 -31.74 36.30
CA LYS A 427 16.43 -32.69 37.30
C LYS A 427 15.53 -33.93 37.45
N LYS A 428 14.32 -33.97 36.85
CA LYS A 428 13.36 -35.07 37.02
C LYS A 428 12.84 -35.73 35.73
N GLN A 429 13.02 -35.16 34.55
CA GLN A 429 12.61 -35.77 33.28
C GLN A 429 13.66 -35.51 32.20
N PHE A 430 14.22 -36.59 31.64
CA PHE A 430 15.10 -36.51 30.48
C PHE A 430 14.25 -36.19 29.25
N SER A 431 14.61 -35.13 28.53
CA SER A 431 14.00 -34.81 27.24
C SER A 431 14.56 -35.77 26.18
N ASN A 432 13.67 -36.36 25.38
CA ASN A 432 14.07 -37.18 24.22
C ASN A 432 14.49 -36.31 23.01
N ALA A 433 14.59 -35.00 23.19
CA ALA A 433 14.92 -34.07 22.13
C ALA A 433 16.44 -33.96 21.93
N ILE A 434 16.89 -34.09 20.69
CA ILE A 434 18.26 -33.76 20.27
C ILE A 434 18.19 -32.44 19.50
N TYR A 435 19.00 -31.47 19.88
CA TYR A 435 19.09 -30.18 19.20
C TYR A 435 20.39 -30.09 18.43
N CYS A 436 20.29 -29.83 17.12
CA CYS A 436 21.45 -29.55 16.27
C CYS A 436 21.40 -28.11 15.81
N GLN A 437 22.49 -27.38 16.01
CA GLN A 437 22.63 -25.99 15.60
C GLN A 437 23.95 -25.81 14.85
N ILE A 438 23.90 -25.03 13.77
CA ILE A 438 25.07 -24.53 13.05
C ILE A 438 25.02 -23.02 13.20
N ILE A 439 25.99 -22.48 13.92
CA ILE A 439 26.03 -21.07 14.26
C ILE A 439 27.18 -20.43 13.47
N PHE A 440 26.86 -19.44 12.65
CA PHE A 440 27.82 -18.68 11.87
C PHE A 440 27.95 -17.27 12.45
N HIS A 441 29.11 -16.95 13.02
CA HIS A 441 29.38 -15.62 13.58
C HIS A 441 29.94 -14.72 12.48
N THR A 442 29.27 -13.62 12.18
CA THR A 442 29.75 -12.64 11.20
C THR A 442 30.49 -11.49 11.86
N VAL A 443 29.84 -10.83 12.83
CA VAL A 443 30.40 -9.66 13.53
C VAL A 443 30.02 -9.68 15.00
N LYS A 444 30.86 -9.09 15.84
CA LYS A 444 30.61 -8.90 17.27
C LYS A 444 30.62 -7.40 17.55
N ILE A 445 29.51 -6.88 18.08
CA ILE A 445 29.31 -5.47 18.39
C ILE A 445 29.28 -5.35 19.90
N SER A 446 30.22 -4.59 20.45
CA SER A 446 30.30 -4.31 21.88
C SER A 446 30.14 -2.82 22.10
N PHE A 447 29.37 -2.44 23.12
CA PHE A 447 29.21 -1.04 23.52
C PHE A 447 29.89 -0.78 24.87
N ASP A 448 30.45 0.42 25.00
CA ASP A 448 30.85 0.93 26.29
C ASP A 448 29.61 1.36 27.06
N LEU A 449 29.57 1.04 28.35
CA LEU A 449 28.53 1.50 29.24
C LEU A 449 28.50 3.02 29.36
N SER A 450 29.63 3.70 29.11
CA SER A 450 29.69 5.16 29.08
C SER A 450 28.89 5.78 27.94
N ASP A 451 28.66 5.01 26.88
CA ASP A 451 27.90 5.46 25.70
C ASP A 451 26.40 5.30 25.91
N ILE A 452 26.00 4.69 27.03
CA ILE A 452 24.62 4.56 27.44
C ILE A 452 24.14 5.82 28.20
N VAL A 453 23.13 6.47 27.66
CA VAL A 453 22.37 7.58 28.28
C VAL A 453 21.05 7.04 28.74
N TYR A 454 20.62 7.34 29.95
CA TYR A 454 19.34 6.85 30.45
C TYR A 454 18.23 7.88 30.18
N LEU A 455 17.00 7.42 29.94
CA LEU A 455 15.84 8.32 29.92
C LEU A 455 15.62 8.91 31.31
N GLN A 456 15.28 10.20 31.36
CA GLN A 456 15.08 10.89 32.64
C GLN A 456 13.98 10.23 33.48
N ASP A 457 12.92 9.73 32.86
CA ASP A 457 11.82 9.06 33.58
C ASP A 457 12.26 7.76 34.24
N PHE A 458 13.20 7.04 33.63
CA PHE A 458 13.80 5.87 34.24
C PHE A 458 14.72 6.22 35.40
N LEU A 459 15.55 7.25 35.24
CA LEU A 459 16.35 7.79 36.34
C LEU A 459 15.47 8.24 37.50
N ASN A 460 14.35 8.91 37.22
CA ASN A 460 13.39 9.34 38.22
C ASN A 460 12.73 8.14 38.93
N THR A 461 12.43 7.07 38.19
CA THR A 461 11.87 5.83 38.75
C THR A 461 12.86 5.10 39.66
N ILE A 462 14.15 5.09 39.30
CA ILE A 462 15.22 4.55 40.15
C ILE A 462 15.44 5.42 41.38
N ASN A 463 15.56 6.73 41.20
CA ASN A 463 15.90 7.68 42.25
C ASN A 463 14.77 7.91 43.26
N SER A 464 13.51 7.65 42.88
CA SER A 464 12.35 7.79 43.76
C SER A 464 12.16 6.62 44.73
N LYS A 465 12.92 5.52 44.60
CA LYS A 465 12.84 4.39 45.54
C LYS A 465 13.77 4.58 46.75
N PRO A 466 13.29 4.28 47.97
CA PRO A 466 14.06 4.51 49.19
C PRO A 466 15.32 3.64 49.22
N GLN A 467 16.46 4.25 49.58
CA GLN A 467 17.75 3.60 49.83
C GLN A 467 17.65 2.68 51.07
N GLY A 468 16.95 1.56 50.94
CA GLY A 468 17.01 0.46 51.91
C GLY A 468 18.31 -0.33 51.75
N HIS A 469 18.70 -1.07 52.80
CA HIS A 469 19.96 -1.84 52.85
C HIS A 469 20.12 -2.98 51.83
N GLU A 470 19.16 -3.21 50.92
CA GLU A 470 19.25 -4.23 49.86
C GLU A 470 18.72 -3.71 48.50
N PRO A 471 19.46 -2.85 47.79
CA PRO A 471 19.08 -2.34 46.47
C PRO A 471 18.69 -3.43 45.45
N PRO A 472 19.40 -4.57 45.32
CA PRO A 472 19.10 -5.57 44.30
C PRO A 472 17.69 -6.16 44.40
N LYS A 473 17.19 -6.45 45.61
CA LYS A 473 15.84 -7.03 45.80
C LYS A 473 14.72 -6.07 45.41
N ASN A 474 14.95 -4.77 45.54
CA ASN A 474 13.98 -3.74 45.18
C ASN A 474 13.91 -3.48 43.67
N PHE A 475 14.99 -3.76 42.95
CA PHE A 475 15.05 -3.69 41.48
C PHE A 475 14.49 -4.94 40.80
N CYS A 476 14.72 -6.15 41.35
CA CYS A 476 14.08 -7.37 40.84
C CYS A 476 12.54 -7.27 40.84
N LYS A 477 11.94 -6.60 41.83
CA LYS A 477 10.49 -6.31 41.84
C LYS A 477 10.03 -5.32 40.77
N LEU A 478 10.94 -4.47 40.26
CA LEU A 478 10.62 -3.43 39.28
C LEU A 478 10.70 -3.95 37.84
N PHE A 479 11.64 -4.85 37.57
CA PHE A 479 11.93 -5.36 36.24
C PHE A 479 11.46 -6.82 36.03
N GLY A 480 10.77 -7.39 37.00
CA GLY A 480 10.40 -8.82 37.03
C GLY A 480 11.56 -9.73 37.43
N GLU A 481 11.24 -10.97 37.82
CA GLU A 481 12.25 -11.97 38.22
C GLU A 481 13.04 -12.55 37.02
N ASP A 482 12.64 -12.20 35.79
CA ASP A 482 13.09 -12.82 34.54
C ASP A 482 14.10 -11.96 33.79
N TYR A 483 15.27 -11.75 34.39
CA TYR A 483 16.44 -11.13 33.73
C TYR A 483 16.26 -9.68 33.25
N GLY A 484 15.12 -9.04 33.52
CA GLY A 484 14.84 -7.66 33.11
C GLY A 484 15.91 -6.67 33.57
N GLN A 485 16.64 -6.96 34.64
CA GLN A 485 17.71 -6.10 35.17
C GLN A 485 19.07 -6.24 34.45
N LEU A 486 19.21 -7.14 33.48
CA LEU A 486 20.47 -7.40 32.77
C LEU A 486 20.41 -6.84 31.35
N LEU A 487 21.45 -6.10 30.98
CA LEU A 487 21.70 -5.65 29.61
C LEU A 487 22.93 -6.38 29.07
N PRO A 488 22.83 -7.06 27.91
CA PRO A 488 24.03 -7.58 27.26
C PRO A 488 24.84 -6.42 26.72
N ARG A 489 26.14 -6.36 26.98
CA ARG A 489 27.01 -5.32 26.40
C ARG A 489 27.51 -5.64 25.01
N THR A 490 27.40 -6.90 24.64
CA THR A 490 27.96 -7.40 23.41
C THR A 490 26.95 -8.26 22.69
N PHE A 491 26.65 -7.94 21.45
CA PHE A 491 25.86 -8.77 20.55
C PHE A 491 26.78 -9.42 19.53
N THR A 492 26.57 -10.69 19.26
CA THR A 492 27.11 -11.33 18.07
C THR A 492 26.01 -11.38 17.02
N LEU A 493 26.32 -10.91 15.81
CA LEU A 493 25.46 -10.99 14.65
C LEU A 493 25.93 -12.09 13.70
N GLY A 494 24.99 -12.76 13.05
CA GLY A 494 25.26 -13.74 12.01
C GLY A 494 24.03 -14.58 11.70
N GLY A 495 24.18 -15.88 11.52
CA GLY A 495 23.04 -16.76 11.22
C GLY A 495 23.06 -18.05 12.03
N ILE A 496 21.88 -18.60 12.29
CA ILE A 496 21.71 -19.92 12.90
C ILE A 496 20.92 -20.79 11.93
N LEU A 497 21.41 -22.00 11.73
CA LEU A 497 20.60 -23.12 11.25
C LEU A 497 20.28 -24.00 12.44
N SER A 498 19.02 -24.33 12.65
CA SER A 498 18.62 -25.17 13.78
C SER A 498 17.66 -26.27 13.35
N LYS A 499 17.72 -27.39 14.08
CA LYS A 499 16.76 -28.49 13.96
C LYS A 499 16.65 -29.25 15.27
N LYS A 500 15.41 -29.52 15.66
CA LYS A 500 15.06 -30.40 16.79
C LYS A 500 14.68 -31.78 16.25
N TYR A 501 15.27 -32.82 16.82
CA TYR A 501 14.93 -34.21 16.57
C TYR A 501 14.29 -34.78 17.84
N ILE A 502 13.37 -35.73 17.69
CA ILE A 502 12.80 -36.48 18.80
C ILE A 502 13.28 -37.92 18.63
N SER A 503 14.15 -38.37 19.54
CA SER A 503 14.66 -39.73 19.54
C SER A 503 13.65 -40.65 20.24
N ASN A 504 13.35 -41.79 19.62
CA ASN A 504 12.52 -42.82 20.27
C ASN A 504 13.33 -43.63 21.29
N ASN A 505 14.67 -43.58 21.19
CA ASN A 505 15.59 -44.16 22.15
C ASN A 505 15.95 -43.11 23.20
N HIS A 506 15.89 -43.45 24.50
CA HIS A 506 16.30 -42.55 25.56
C HIS A 506 17.73 -42.04 25.28
N PRO A 507 17.94 -40.73 25.08
CA PRO A 507 19.23 -40.16 24.69
C PRO A 507 20.21 -40.06 25.87
N LEU A 508 20.19 -41.05 26.77
CA LEU A 508 21.04 -41.08 27.97
C LEU A 508 22.54 -41.03 27.63
N ASP A 509 22.91 -41.39 26.39
CA ASP A 509 24.29 -41.46 25.92
C ASP A 509 24.59 -40.51 24.75
N PHE A 510 23.83 -39.42 24.56
CA PHE A 510 24.19 -38.40 23.56
C PHE A 510 25.05 -37.31 24.21
N PRO A 511 26.40 -37.43 24.26
CA PRO A 511 27.22 -36.36 24.81
C PRO A 511 27.05 -35.11 23.93
N THR A 512 27.03 -33.94 24.57
CA THR A 512 27.09 -32.68 23.83
C THR A 512 28.36 -32.67 22.97
N GLN A 513 28.19 -32.79 21.66
CA GLN A 513 29.28 -32.67 20.70
C GLN A 513 29.31 -31.23 20.18
N ARG A 514 30.48 -30.59 20.21
CA ARG A 514 30.69 -29.23 19.73
C ARG A 514 31.89 -29.22 18.78
N LEU A 515 31.68 -28.71 17.57
CA LEU A 515 32.73 -28.46 16.59
C LEU A 515 32.95 -26.95 16.48
N ASP A 516 34.03 -26.46 17.09
CA ASP A 516 34.45 -25.07 16.92
C ASP A 516 35.31 -24.93 15.66
N LEU A 517 34.84 -24.12 14.71
CA LEU A 517 35.56 -23.81 13.48
C LEU A 517 36.20 -22.43 13.59
N LYS A 518 37.39 -22.29 13.02
CA LYS A 518 38.05 -20.98 12.95
C LYS A 518 37.31 -20.07 11.97
N TYR A 519 37.19 -18.80 12.34
CA TYR A 519 36.71 -17.75 11.43
C TYR A 519 37.55 -17.76 10.14
N ASN A 520 36.88 -17.74 8.99
CA ASN A 520 37.49 -17.85 7.65
C ASN A 520 38.24 -19.17 7.35
N ASP A 521 37.93 -20.28 8.03
CA ASP A 521 38.43 -21.59 7.58
C ASP A 521 37.82 -21.95 6.20
N PRO A 522 38.62 -22.00 5.12
CA PRO A 522 38.10 -22.30 3.78
C PRO A 522 37.51 -23.71 3.66
N LYS A 523 37.82 -24.59 4.62
CA LYS A 523 37.30 -25.97 4.71
C LYS A 523 36.19 -26.11 5.75
N ALA A 524 35.67 -25.01 6.30
CA ALA A 524 34.61 -25.04 7.30
C ALA A 524 33.39 -25.85 6.80
N HIS A 525 32.91 -25.58 5.59
CA HIS A 525 31.77 -26.29 5.01
C HIS A 525 32.01 -27.80 4.91
N GLN A 526 33.20 -28.23 4.44
CA GLN A 526 33.55 -29.65 4.31
C GLN A 526 33.56 -30.35 5.67
N LYS A 527 34.09 -29.69 6.71
CA LYS A 527 34.12 -30.23 8.07
C LYS A 527 32.71 -30.34 8.67
N ILE A 528 31.85 -29.36 8.42
CA ILE A 528 30.44 -29.40 8.83
C ILE A 528 29.74 -30.56 8.14
N GLU A 529 29.84 -30.68 6.82
CA GLU A 529 29.19 -31.75 6.06
C GLU A 529 29.65 -33.14 6.50
N GLN A 530 30.96 -33.35 6.68
CA GLN A 530 31.53 -34.61 7.16
C GLN A 530 31.03 -34.97 8.57
N LEU A 531 30.94 -33.99 9.46
CA LEU A 531 30.42 -34.21 10.82
C LEU A 531 28.94 -34.58 10.79
N LEU A 532 28.13 -33.84 10.02
CA LEU A 532 26.69 -34.10 9.87
C LEU A 532 26.42 -35.46 9.21
N GLU A 533 27.25 -35.88 8.26
CA GLU A 533 27.20 -37.21 7.66
C GLU A 533 27.58 -38.30 8.67
N THR A 534 28.62 -38.07 9.48
CA THR A 534 29.00 -38.96 10.57
C THR A 534 27.84 -39.12 11.55
N TRP A 535 27.19 -38.02 11.93
CA TRP A 535 26.02 -38.05 12.83
C TRP A 535 24.82 -38.78 12.24
N ASN A 536 24.52 -38.62 10.95
CA ASN A 536 23.45 -39.40 10.30
C ASN A 536 23.73 -40.92 10.34
N ASN A 537 25.01 -41.30 10.22
CA ASN A 537 25.41 -42.71 10.21
C ASN A 537 25.44 -43.31 11.63
N GLU A 538 25.94 -42.55 12.60
CA GLU A 538 26.04 -42.94 14.01
C GLU A 538 24.67 -42.95 14.69
N PHE A 539 23.82 -41.97 14.37
CA PHE A 539 22.53 -41.74 15.01
C PHE A 539 21.40 -41.83 13.99
N LYS A 540 20.88 -43.04 13.80
CA LYS A 540 19.84 -43.35 12.79
C LYS A 540 18.56 -42.51 12.92
N ASP A 541 18.28 -41.98 14.10
CA ASP A 541 17.10 -41.14 14.39
C ASP A 541 17.35 -39.64 14.11
N VAL A 542 18.57 -39.25 13.72
CA VAL A 542 18.96 -37.86 13.41
C VAL A 542 19.09 -37.70 11.90
N ASN A 543 18.26 -36.82 11.31
CA ASN A 543 18.29 -36.52 9.88
C ASN A 543 18.82 -35.10 9.61
N THR A 544 20.12 -34.99 9.38
CA THR A 544 20.81 -33.72 9.09
C THR A 544 20.73 -33.26 7.63
N LEU A 545 19.84 -33.81 6.80
CA LEU A 545 19.72 -33.44 5.37
C LEU A 545 19.27 -31.99 5.16
N TYR A 546 18.60 -31.39 6.13
CA TYR A 546 18.12 -30.02 6.07
C TYR A 546 17.96 -29.42 7.47
N PHE A 547 17.98 -28.10 7.53
CA PHE A 547 17.80 -27.26 8.72
C PHE A 547 16.84 -26.12 8.42
N LEU A 548 16.39 -25.44 9.47
CA LEU A 548 15.65 -24.18 9.35
C LEU A 548 16.58 -23.02 9.70
N ASN A 549 16.56 -21.95 8.89
CA ASN A 549 17.19 -20.68 9.26
C ASN A 549 16.29 -19.88 10.23
N ASN A 550 16.69 -18.66 10.57
CA ASN A 550 15.95 -17.78 11.48
C ASN A 550 14.60 -17.32 10.94
N ASP A 551 14.47 -17.25 9.61
CA ASP A 551 13.23 -16.89 8.90
C ASP A 551 12.28 -18.09 8.73
N GLY A 552 12.71 -19.30 9.13
CA GLY A 552 11.96 -20.54 8.94
C GLY A 552 12.14 -21.19 7.56
N ASP A 553 13.03 -20.66 6.72
CA ASP A 553 13.36 -21.25 5.44
C ASP A 553 14.15 -22.55 5.60
N VAL A 554 13.87 -23.49 4.70
CA VAL A 554 14.55 -24.78 4.66
C VAL A 554 15.89 -24.67 3.93
N ILE A 555 16.99 -24.93 4.64
CA ILE A 555 18.35 -24.98 4.09
C ILE A 555 18.82 -26.43 4.06
N TYR A 556 19.03 -26.96 2.86
CA TYR A 556 19.56 -28.30 2.65
C TYR A 556 21.05 -28.37 3.00
N ARG A 557 21.52 -29.54 3.45
CA ARG A 557 22.90 -29.79 3.91
C ARG A 557 23.95 -29.36 2.88
N ASN A 558 23.74 -29.72 1.61
CA ASN A 558 24.61 -29.37 0.49
C ASN A 558 24.57 -27.87 0.10
N ASN A 559 23.62 -27.11 0.66
CA ASN A 559 23.48 -25.66 0.45
C ASN A 559 23.97 -24.84 1.65
N ILE A 560 24.49 -25.48 2.71
CA ILE A 560 25.02 -24.77 3.89
C ILE A 560 26.15 -23.82 3.49
N SER A 561 27.01 -24.22 2.55
CA SER A 561 28.08 -23.36 2.04
C SER A 561 27.54 -22.08 1.38
N ASP A 562 26.49 -22.20 0.56
CA ASP A 562 25.87 -21.06 -0.12
C ASP A 562 25.15 -20.14 0.88
N TRP A 563 24.51 -20.72 1.90
CA TRP A 563 23.91 -19.97 3.01
C TRP A 563 24.97 -19.19 3.81
N MET A 564 26.08 -19.83 4.19
CA MET A 564 27.19 -19.16 4.88
C MET A 564 27.77 -18.03 4.03
N LYS A 565 27.95 -18.26 2.73
CA LYS A 565 28.44 -17.25 1.80
C LYS A 565 27.46 -16.08 1.68
N THR A 566 26.16 -16.36 1.60
CA THR A 566 25.12 -15.33 1.58
C THR A 566 25.17 -14.45 2.83
N LEU A 567 25.37 -15.05 4.00
CA LEU A 567 25.58 -14.30 5.24
C LEU A 567 26.87 -13.49 5.20
N ALA A 568 27.97 -14.03 4.69
CA ALA A 568 29.23 -13.28 4.60
C ALA A 568 29.13 -12.08 3.65
N ASP A 569 28.43 -12.24 2.53
CA ASP A 569 28.36 -11.25 1.44
C ASP A 569 27.25 -10.21 1.64
N ASN A 570 26.26 -10.48 2.50
CA ASN A 570 25.08 -9.63 2.63
C ASN A 570 24.59 -9.51 4.08
N SER A 571 24.75 -8.31 4.65
CA SER A 571 24.28 -7.96 5.98
C SER A 571 22.77 -8.06 6.14
N LYS A 572 22.02 -8.10 5.02
CA LYS A 572 20.56 -8.29 4.98
C LYS A 572 20.08 -9.64 5.52
N TYR A 573 20.96 -10.53 5.93
CA TYR A 573 20.57 -11.82 6.50
C TYR A 573 21.11 -12.04 7.92
N TRP A 574 21.77 -11.04 8.49
CA TRP A 574 22.31 -11.17 9.84
C TRP A 574 21.23 -10.96 10.89
N ASN A 575 21.34 -11.76 11.93
CA ASN A 575 20.49 -11.73 13.11
C ASN A 575 21.35 -11.73 14.36
N ILE A 576 20.82 -11.25 15.48
CA ILE A 576 21.50 -11.44 16.77
C ILE A 576 21.43 -12.94 17.09
N ILE A 577 22.59 -13.56 17.25
CA ILE A 577 22.74 -15.01 17.49
C ILE A 577 23.27 -15.31 18.89
N SER A 578 23.95 -14.35 19.52
CA SER A 578 24.32 -14.44 20.92
C SER A 578 24.39 -13.06 21.56
N SER A 579 24.19 -13.05 22.87
CA SER A 579 24.26 -11.88 23.73
C SER A 579 25.21 -12.21 24.88
N GLU A 580 26.23 -11.38 25.07
CA GLU A 580 27.34 -11.59 25.98
C GLU A 580 27.58 -10.35 26.86
N ASP A 581 28.49 -10.49 27.83
CA ASP A 581 28.91 -9.39 28.70
C ASP A 581 27.73 -8.72 29.41
N TRP A 582 26.81 -9.54 29.91
CA TRP A 582 25.62 -9.08 30.62
C TRP A 582 26.02 -8.30 31.87
N VAL A 583 25.52 -7.08 31.97
CA VAL A 583 25.74 -6.19 33.10
C VAL A 583 24.41 -5.80 33.72
N GLN A 584 24.43 -5.56 35.02
CA GLN A 584 23.24 -5.05 35.69
C GLN A 584 23.02 -3.62 35.23
N ILE A 585 21.80 -3.30 34.84
CA ILE A 585 21.46 -2.02 34.24
C ILE A 585 21.80 -0.86 35.19
N TYR A 586 21.70 -1.06 36.50
CA TYR A 586 22.09 -0.05 37.49
C TYR A 586 23.60 0.12 37.67
N GLU A 587 24.44 -0.86 37.35
CA GLU A 587 25.91 -0.71 37.44
C GLU A 587 26.44 0.32 36.44
N ALA A 588 25.72 0.53 35.34
CA ALA A 588 26.03 1.58 34.38
C ALA A 588 25.57 2.99 34.82
N LEU A 589 24.79 3.11 35.91
CA LEU A 589 24.47 4.39 36.56
C LEU A 589 25.60 4.86 37.47
N GLU A 590 26.15 3.98 38.32
CA GLU A 590 27.17 4.35 39.33
C GLU A 590 28.47 4.89 38.71
N LYS A 591 28.83 4.43 37.51
CA LYS A 591 30.04 4.91 36.82
C LYS A 591 29.94 6.37 36.38
N LYS A 592 28.73 6.89 36.16
CA LYS A 592 28.51 8.27 35.66
C LYS A 592 28.74 9.31 36.76
N GLU A 593 28.34 9.01 38.00
CA GLU A 593 28.50 9.91 39.14
C GLU A 593 29.96 10.08 39.58
N LYS A 594 30.79 9.03 39.44
CA LYS A 594 32.23 9.11 39.74
C LYS A 594 32.99 10.04 38.78
N TYR A 595 32.53 10.22 37.56
CA TYR A 595 33.18 11.10 36.57
C TYR A 595 32.77 12.57 36.70
N THR A 596 31.62 12.88 37.28
CA THR A 596 31.15 14.26 37.48
C THR A 596 31.59 14.89 38.82
N GLY A 597 32.16 14.10 39.74
CA GLY A 597 32.43 14.51 41.13
C GLY A 597 33.80 15.14 41.45
N THR A 598 34.71 15.35 40.49
CA THR A 598 36.08 15.87 40.75
C THR A 598 36.41 17.25 40.19
N ALA A 599 35.40 18.10 39.92
CA ALA A 599 35.63 19.54 39.79
C ALA A 599 35.60 20.21 41.17
N ARG A 600 36.62 19.95 42.00
CA ARG A 600 36.84 20.73 43.23
C ARG A 600 37.26 22.14 42.85
N THR A 601 36.41 23.10 43.17
CA THR A 601 36.73 24.53 43.24
C THR A 601 37.92 24.75 44.18
N GLY A 602 38.94 25.43 43.68
CA GLY A 602 40.07 25.90 44.51
C GLY A 602 39.59 26.92 45.55
N PRO A 603 40.31 27.05 46.69
CA PRO A 603 39.90 27.97 47.75
C PRO A 603 40.11 29.42 47.31
N ASN A 604 39.04 30.21 47.38
CA ASN A 604 39.11 31.67 47.36
C ASN A 604 39.98 32.14 48.54
N SER A 605 41.17 32.67 48.26
CA SER A 605 41.92 33.49 49.20
C SER A 605 41.26 34.86 49.31
N ALA A 606 40.78 35.17 50.50
CA ALA A 606 40.27 36.47 50.90
C ALA A 606 41.37 37.55 50.88
N ILE A 607 40.99 38.74 50.45
CA ILE A 607 41.70 39.98 50.74
C ILE A 607 41.33 40.37 52.18
N HIS A 608 42.30 40.25 53.09
CA HIS A 608 42.68 41.29 54.05
C HIS A 608 44.12 41.10 54.49
#